data_AF-A0A174FGD5-F1
#
_entry.id   AF-A0A174FGD5-F1
#
_cell.length_a   1.000
_cell.length_b   1.000
_cell.length_c   1.000
_cell.angle_alpha   90.00
_cell.angle_beta   90.00
_cell.angle_gamma   90.00
#
_symmetry.space_group_name_H-M   'P 1'
#
loop_
_entity.id
_entity.type
_entity.pdbx_description
1 polymer ?
#
loop_
_entity_poly.entity_id
_entity_poly.type
_entity_poly.pdbx_seq_one_letter_code
_entity_poly.pdbx_strand_id
1 'polypeptide(L)'
;MSNLGNKQIMANNIRYYMNIHSVSQTEICNTLGFKMPTFSDWVNAKTYPRIDKIELMANYFGVTKADLVEDHSSRSHLTQCQTKDEETLVLSYRELNDINKKKCRIHKQSLINSTYGRRTPHRSRPH
;
A
#
# COMPACT_ATOMS: atom_id res chain seq x y z
N MET A 1 6.02 -10.76 15.35
CA MET A 1 6.56 -10.73 13.98
C MET A 1 8.04 -10.45 14.06
N SER A 2 8.88 -11.40 13.65
CA SER A 2 10.32 -11.38 13.85
C SER A 2 11.01 -10.30 12.99
N ASN A 3 12.03 -9.63 13.54
CA ASN A 3 12.87 -8.62 12.88
C ASN A 3 13.45 -9.06 11.52
N LEU A 4 13.42 -10.36 11.20
CA LEU A 4 13.83 -10.92 9.93
C LEU A 4 12.93 -10.45 8.77
N GLY A 5 11.62 -10.32 9.01
CA GLY A 5 10.65 -9.90 7.99
C GLY A 5 10.88 -8.47 7.52
N ASN A 6 11.19 -7.55 8.43
CA ASN A 6 11.33 -6.12 8.10
C ASN A 6 12.53 -5.84 7.19
N LYS A 7 13.64 -6.57 7.35
CA LYS A 7 14.80 -6.44 6.45
C LYS A 7 14.48 -6.93 5.04
N GLN A 8 13.73 -8.03 4.95
CA GLN A 8 13.32 -8.59 3.67
C GLN A 8 12.36 -7.66 2.94
N ILE A 9 11.42 -7.05 3.66
CA ILE A 9 10.51 -6.04 3.12
C ILE A 9 11.30 -4.86 2.55
N MET A 10 12.22 -4.30 3.34
CA MET A 10 13.08 -3.19 2.89
C MET A 10 13.86 -3.55 1.62
N ALA A 11 14.50 -4.72 1.61
CA ALA A 11 15.25 -5.22 0.46
C ALA A 11 14.38 -5.38 -0.80
N ASN A 12 13.16 -5.91 -0.64
CA ASN A 12 12.21 -6.09 -1.74
C ASN A 12 11.74 -4.73 -2.28
N ASN A 13 11.41 -3.78 -1.41
CA ASN A 13 10.96 -2.45 -1.80
C ASN A 13 12.07 -1.66 -2.50
N ILE A 14 13.32 -1.72 -2.03
CA ILE A 14 14.45 -1.10 -2.74
C ILE A 14 14.56 -1.67 -4.16
N ARG A 15 14.53 -3.01 -4.33
CA ARG A 15 14.58 -3.62 -5.67
C ARG A 15 13.38 -3.23 -6.55
N TYR A 16 12.20 -3.15 -5.96
CA TYR A 16 10.99 -2.73 -6.65
C TYR A 16 11.14 -1.33 -7.26
N TYR A 17 11.57 -0.36 -6.45
CA TYR A 17 11.79 1.01 -6.94
C TYR A 17 12.97 1.11 -7.90
N MET A 18 14.03 0.35 -7.71
CA MET A 18 15.11 0.26 -8.69
C MET A 18 14.61 -0.19 -10.06
N ASN A 19 13.75 -1.21 -10.10
CA ASN A 19 13.20 -1.73 -11.35
C ASN A 19 12.25 -0.72 -12.02
N ILE A 20 11.40 -0.04 -11.26
CA ILE A 20 10.49 0.99 -11.80
C ILE A 20 11.28 2.14 -12.43
N HIS A 21 12.31 2.60 -11.75
CA HIS A 21 13.14 3.71 -12.22
C HIS A 21 14.22 3.26 -13.22
N SER A 22 14.35 1.95 -13.49
CA SER A 22 15.38 1.37 -14.35
C SER A 22 16.80 1.78 -13.97
N VAL A 23 17.07 1.93 -12.67
CA VAL A 23 18.36 2.39 -12.13
C VAL A 23 19.18 1.24 -11.55
N SER A 24 20.50 1.31 -11.75
CA SER A 24 21.43 0.32 -11.20
C SER A 24 21.84 0.66 -9.76
N GLN A 25 22.33 -0.34 -9.01
CA GLN A 25 22.82 -0.09 -7.64
C GLN A 25 24.00 0.89 -7.64
N THR A 26 24.87 0.79 -8.64
CA THR A 26 26.05 1.64 -8.83
C THR A 26 25.64 3.10 -9.00
N GLU A 27 24.60 3.36 -9.80
CA GLU A 27 24.10 4.71 -10.06
C GLU A 27 23.50 5.36 -8.81
N ILE A 28 22.72 4.60 -8.04
CA ILE A 28 22.20 5.05 -6.75
C ILE A 28 23.34 5.34 -5.77
N CYS A 29 24.33 4.45 -5.70
CA CYS A 29 25.49 4.64 -4.83
C CYS A 29 26.29 5.90 -5.20
N ASN A 30 26.50 6.14 -6.49
CA ASN A 30 27.19 7.34 -6.97
C ASN A 30 26.41 8.62 -6.68
N THR A 31 25.08 8.57 -6.84
CA THR A 31 24.21 9.75 -6.65
C THR A 31 24.03 10.11 -5.18
N LEU A 32 23.83 9.11 -4.32
CA LEU A 32 23.60 9.29 -2.88
C LEU A 32 24.88 9.24 -2.04
N GLY A 33 26.03 8.98 -2.65
CA GLY A 33 27.31 8.83 -1.96
C GLY A 33 27.37 7.62 -1.03
N PHE A 34 26.67 6.53 -1.36
CA PHE A 34 26.70 5.29 -0.59
C PHE A 34 27.87 4.40 -0.99
N LYS A 35 28.41 3.66 -0.02
CA LYS A 35 29.39 2.62 -0.30
C LYS A 35 28.69 1.41 -0.91
N MET A 36 29.20 0.94 -2.04
CA MET A 36 28.66 -0.18 -2.79
C MET A 36 28.44 -1.46 -1.93
N PRO A 37 29.40 -1.90 -1.08
CA PRO A 37 29.19 -3.08 -0.24
C PRO A 37 28.02 -2.90 0.74
N THR A 38 27.88 -1.72 1.32
CA THR A 38 26.84 -1.41 2.31
C THR A 38 25.45 -1.40 1.67
N PHE A 39 25.33 -0.79 0.49
CA PHE A 39 24.07 -0.79 -0.25
C PHE A 39 23.67 -2.20 -0.70
N SER A 40 24.64 -2.98 -1.18
CA SER A 40 24.43 -4.39 -1.54
C SER A 40 23.93 -5.22 -0.36
N ASP A 41 24.44 -4.97 0.86
CA ASP A 41 23.96 -5.64 2.06
C ASP A 41 22.50 -5.31 2.39
N TRP A 42 22.04 -4.08 2.13
CA TRP A 42 20.63 -3.68 2.30
C TRP A 42 19.75 -4.33 1.23
N VAL A 43 20.18 -4.29 -0.03
CA VAL A 43 19.46 -4.93 -1.13
C VAL A 43 19.34 -6.43 -0.90
N ASN A 44 20.33 -7.07 -0.28
CA ASN A 44 20.32 -8.50 0.02
C ASN A 44 19.75 -8.86 1.41
N ALA A 45 19.07 -7.93 2.09
CA ALA A 45 18.45 -8.11 3.40
C ALA A 45 19.40 -8.58 4.53
N LYS A 46 20.72 -8.41 4.36
CA LYS A 46 21.72 -8.80 5.37
C LYS A 46 21.69 -7.82 6.55
N THR A 47 21.69 -6.53 6.24
CA THR A 47 21.66 -5.45 7.22
C THR A 47 20.50 -4.51 6.96
N TYR A 48 20.14 -3.73 7.97
CA TYR A 48 19.06 -2.75 7.88
C TYR A 48 19.65 -1.33 7.78
N PRO A 49 19.25 -0.52 6.79
CA PRO A 49 19.69 0.86 6.68
C PRO A 49 19.21 1.70 7.87
N ARG A 50 20.02 2.69 8.26
CA ARG A 50 19.62 3.67 9.27
C ARG A 50 18.63 4.68 8.69
N ILE A 51 17.85 5.33 9.56
CA ILE A 51 16.76 6.23 9.17
C ILE A 51 17.19 7.37 8.25
N ASP A 52 18.41 7.89 8.41
CA ASP A 52 19.02 8.91 7.54
C ASP A 52 19.18 8.42 6.10
N LYS A 53 19.57 7.15 5.94
CA LYS A 53 19.76 6.52 4.63
C LYS A 53 18.42 6.19 3.98
N ILE A 54 17.44 5.78 4.78
CA ILE A 54 16.06 5.57 4.31
C ILE A 54 15.48 6.87 3.77
N GLU A 55 15.68 7.99 4.47
CA GLU A 55 15.23 9.30 4.01
C GLU A 55 15.87 9.71 2.68
N LEU A 56 17.19 9.53 2.53
CA LEU A 56 17.87 9.83 1.27
C LEU A 56 17.34 8.99 0.10
N MET A 57 17.13 7.68 0.31
CA MET A 57 16.53 6.81 -0.71
C MET A 57 15.09 7.21 -1.03
N ALA A 58 14.28 7.51 -0.01
CA ALA A 58 12.89 7.94 -0.19
C ALA A 58 12.82 9.22 -1.05
N ASN A 59 13.68 10.20 -0.75
CA ASN A 59 13.77 11.44 -1.52
C ASN A 59 14.26 11.20 -2.96
N TYR A 60 15.20 10.28 -3.16
CA TYR A 60 15.70 9.91 -4.49
C TYR A 60 14.63 9.25 -5.36
N PHE A 61 13.88 8.29 -4.79
CA PHE A 61 12.80 7.61 -5.50
C PHE A 61 11.51 8.45 -5.58
N GLY A 62 11.41 9.56 -4.84
CA GLY A 62 10.20 10.38 -4.78
C GLY A 62 9.05 9.70 -4.03
N VAL A 63 9.36 8.86 -3.05
CA VAL A 63 8.39 8.08 -2.26
C VAL A 63 8.49 8.42 -0.77
N THR A 64 7.53 7.96 0.02
CA THR A 64 7.58 8.17 1.47
C THR A 64 8.47 7.13 2.15
N LYS A 65 8.94 7.43 3.37
CA LYS A 65 9.71 6.44 4.15
C LYS A 65 8.88 5.17 4.42
N ALA A 66 7.57 5.32 4.61
CA ALA A 66 6.63 4.23 4.80
C ALA A 66 6.65 3.26 3.61
N ASP A 67 6.68 3.79 2.38
CA ASP A 67 6.77 2.97 1.17
C ASP A 67 8.03 2.09 1.13
N LEU A 68 9.14 2.53 1.73
CA LEU A 68 10.35 1.70 1.79
C LEU A 68 10.29 0.66 2.92
N VAL A 69 9.66 0.96 4.06
CA VAL A 69 9.71 0.08 5.25
C VAL A 69 8.49 -0.83 5.42
N GLU A 70 7.35 -0.47 4.83
CA GLU A 70 6.10 -1.22 4.91
C GLU A 70 5.94 -2.17 3.73
N ASP A 71 5.24 -3.27 3.96
CA ASP A 71 5.01 -4.25 2.90
C ASP A 71 3.92 -3.76 1.93
N HIS A 72 4.29 -3.52 0.68
CA HIS A 72 3.34 -3.16 -0.38
C HIS A 72 2.31 -4.27 -0.68
N SER A 73 2.57 -5.52 -0.30
CA SER A 73 1.59 -6.61 -0.39
C SER A 73 0.37 -6.39 0.50
N SER A 74 0.48 -5.56 1.54
CA SER A 74 -0.69 -5.18 2.34
C SER A 74 -1.59 -4.17 1.64
N ARG A 75 -1.06 -3.39 0.68
CA ARG A 75 -1.84 -2.44 -0.12
C ARG A 75 -2.66 -3.13 -1.23
N SER A 76 -2.26 -4.32 -1.66
CA SER A 76 -3.06 -5.15 -2.58
C SER A 76 -4.31 -5.75 -1.92
N HIS A 77 -4.38 -5.77 -0.58
CA HIS A 77 -5.59 -6.16 0.14
C HIS A 77 -6.75 -5.17 -0.06
N LEU A 78 -6.48 -3.93 -0.50
CA LEU A 78 -7.53 -3.00 -0.91
C LEU A 78 -8.20 -3.37 -2.25
N THR A 79 -7.63 -4.32 -2.98
CA THR A 79 -8.16 -4.88 -4.24
C THR A 79 -8.34 -6.40 -4.19
N GLN A 80 -8.18 -7.01 -3.01
CA GLN A 80 -8.43 -8.43 -2.84
C GLN A 80 -9.94 -8.61 -2.68
N CYS A 81 -10.58 -8.97 -3.78
CA CYS A 81 -11.99 -9.34 -3.78
C CYS A 81 -12.11 -10.65 -2.99
N GLN A 82 -12.84 -10.64 -1.88
CA GLN A 82 -13.03 -11.79 -1.00
C GLN A 82 -13.89 -12.86 -1.69
N THR A 83 -14.67 -12.45 -2.68
CA THR A 83 -15.59 -13.31 -3.43
C THR A 83 -15.52 -13.03 -4.94
N LYS A 84 -15.95 -14.00 -5.76
CA LYS A 84 -16.09 -13.82 -7.22
C LYS A 84 -17.10 -12.73 -7.58
N ASP A 85 -18.09 -12.50 -6.72
CA ASP A 85 -19.09 -11.45 -6.90
C ASP A 85 -18.47 -10.06 -6.73
N GLU A 86 -17.55 -9.90 -5.77
CA GLU A 86 -16.78 -8.67 -5.59
C GLU A 86 -15.87 -8.38 -6.79
N GLU A 87 -15.21 -9.41 -7.35
CA GLU A 87 -14.37 -9.27 -8.54
C GLU A 87 -15.21 -8.80 -9.75
N THR A 88 -16.36 -9.43 -9.95
CA THR A 88 -17.31 -9.06 -11.02
C THR A 88 -17.82 -7.62 -10.85
N LEU A 89 -18.09 -7.20 -9.61
CA LEU A 89 -18.52 -5.83 -9.30
C LEU A 89 -17.41 -4.80 -9.57
N VAL A 90 -16.16 -5.13 -9.26
CA VAL A 90 -15.01 -4.24 -9.51
C VAL A 90 -14.75 -4.11 -11.01
N LEU A 91 -14.79 -5.21 -11.77
CA LEU A 91 -14.59 -5.21 -13.22
C LEU A 91 -15.68 -4.39 -13.92
N SER A 92 -16.96 -4.67 -13.62
CA SER A 92 -18.08 -3.91 -14.19
C SER A 92 -18.03 -2.43 -13.82
N TYR A 93 -17.62 -2.07 -12.60
CA TYR A 93 -17.48 -0.67 -12.19
C TYR A 93 -16.37 0.07 -12.94
N ARG A 94 -15.30 -0.61 -13.36
CA ARG A 94 -14.21 0.01 -14.14
C ARG A 94 -14.67 0.44 -15.54
N GLU A 95 -15.56 -0.33 -16.16
CA GLU A 95 -16.13 -0.09 -17.50
C GLU A 95 -17.16 1.06 -17.53
N LEU A 96 -17.66 1.50 -16.38
CA LEU A 96 -18.63 2.60 -16.30
C LEU A 96 -18.01 3.98 -16.56
N ASN A 97 -18.80 4.87 -17.16
CA ASN A 97 -18.46 6.29 -17.26
C ASN A 97 -18.57 7.03 -15.91
N ASP A 98 -18.04 8.25 -15.83
CA ASP A 98 -17.96 9.01 -14.57
C ASP A 98 -19.33 9.35 -13.97
N ILE A 99 -20.35 9.57 -14.81
CA ILE A 99 -21.72 9.83 -14.39
C ILE A 99 -22.29 8.60 -13.68
N ASN A 100 -22.09 7.42 -14.26
CA ASN A 100 -22.60 6.16 -13.73
C ASN A 100 -21.83 5.75 -12.47
N LYS A 101 -20.51 5.97 -12.44
CA LYS A 101 -19.69 5.80 -11.23
C LYS A 101 -20.21 6.65 -10.07
N LYS A 102 -20.60 7.91 -10.33
CA LYS A 102 -21.19 8.80 -9.31
C LYS A 102 -22.53 8.27 -8.79
N LYS A 103 -23.41 7.78 -9.68
CA LYS A 103 -24.69 7.16 -9.29
C LYS A 103 -24.49 5.92 -8.41
N CYS A 104 -23.56 5.04 -8.77
CA CYS A 104 -23.23 3.86 -7.98
C CYS A 104 -22.76 4.22 -6.57
N ARG A 105 -21.92 5.25 -6.40
CA ARG A 105 -21.48 5.73 -5.08
C ARG A 105 -22.65 6.24 -4.23
N ILE A 106 -23.55 7.03 -4.82
CA ILE A 106 -24.73 7.57 -4.12
C ILE A 106 -25.65 6.44 -3.69
N HIS A 107 -25.93 5.49 -4.59
CA HIS A 107 -26.81 4.36 -4.29
C HIS A 107 -26.20 3.47 -3.19
N LYS A 108 -24.90 3.15 -3.29
CA LYS A 108 -24.17 2.46 -2.22
C LYS A 108 -24.30 3.18 -0.89
N GLN A 109 -24.08 4.51 -0.86
CA GLN A 109 -24.18 5.28 0.38
C GLN A 109 -25.60 5.27 0.96
N SER A 110 -26.62 5.30 0.11
CA SER A 110 -28.02 5.18 0.54
C SER A 110 -28.32 3.80 1.15
N LEU A 111 -27.80 2.72 0.56
CA LEU A 111 -27.96 1.37 1.08
C LEU A 111 -27.28 1.22 2.45
N ILE A 112 -26.05 1.73 2.58
CA ILE A 112 -25.31 1.75 3.85
C ILE A 112 -26.08 2.53 4.91
N ASN A 113 -26.58 3.72 4.60
CA ASN A 113 -27.31 4.54 5.58
C ASN A 113 -28.65 3.90 5.99
N SER A 114 -29.31 3.19 5.08
CA SER A 114 -30.57 2.47 5.34
C SER A 114 -30.39 1.28 6.30
N THR A 115 -29.25 0.60 6.25
CA THR A 115 -28.96 -0.52 7.18
C THR A 115 -28.63 -0.03 8.59
N TYR A 116 -28.02 1.15 8.75
CA TYR A 116 -27.77 1.75 10.07
C TYR A 116 -29.01 2.42 10.70
N GLY A 117 -30.02 2.81 9.91
CA GLY A 117 -31.24 3.48 10.39
C GLY A 117 -32.31 2.57 11.03
N ARG A 118 -32.15 1.24 11.02
CA ARG A 118 -33.12 0.27 11.58
C ARG A 118 -32.79 -0.26 12.98
N ARG A 119 -31.93 0.41 13.77
CA ARG A 119 -31.82 0.12 15.21
C ARG A 119 -32.76 1.06 15.98
N THR A 120 -34.05 0.75 15.98
CA THR A 120 -35.02 1.45 16.83
C THR A 120 -34.76 1.10 18.31
N PRO A 121 -34.71 2.08 19.24
CA PRO A 121 -34.64 1.77 20.67
C PRO A 121 -35.96 1.15 21.10
N HIS A 122 -35.89 -0.01 21.76
CA HIS A 122 -37.01 -0.65 22.41
C HIS A 122 -37.61 0.36 23.40
N ARG A 123 -38.83 0.85 23.12
CA ARG A 123 -39.57 1.73 24.02
C ARG A 123 -39.91 0.94 25.28
N SER A 124 -39.20 1.19 26.37
CA SER A 124 -39.56 0.73 27.70
C SER A 124 -40.96 1.24 28.04
N ARG A 125 -41.90 0.33 28.29
CA ARG A 125 -43.21 0.64 28.88
C ARG A 125 -42.99 1.02 30.36
N PRO A 126 -43.55 2.13 30.86
CA PRO A 126 -43.61 2.37 32.29
C PRO A 126 -44.78 1.59 32.92
N HIS A 127 -44.61 1.38 34.24
CA HIS A 127 -45.37 0.60 35.22
C HIS A 127 -46.87 0.42 35.01
#